data_AF-A0A2A7MI09-F1
#
_entry.id   AF-A0A2A7MI09-F1
#
_cell.length_a   1.000
_cell.length_b   1.000
_cell.length_c   1.000
_cell.angle_alpha   90.00
_cell.angle_beta   90.00
_cell.angle_gamma   90.00
#
_symmetry.space_group_name_H-M   'P 1'
#
loop_
_entity.id
_entity.type
_entity.pdbx_description
1 polymer ?
#
loop_
_entity_poly.entity_id
_entity_poly.type
_entity_poly.pdbx_seq_one_letter_code
_entity_poly.pdbx_strand_id
1 'polypeptide(L)'
;MIDRTVIFSYRLGNAACCQYGQYEGFKIEIFYDGKIEYSEYVVQNILLKQERYTLKSDVVEKILNIINESKIESIPENLDNGSCDGESNEFFFYKNRTKYKITAWNIIDEEYNPEKGNDDKYKENNFYECEVMKIFNKISAIIKTSGFKMSLFSFDKIKNFYD
;
A
#
# COMPACT_ATOMS: atom_id res chain seq x y z
N MET A 1 -6.44 27.53 -0.75
CA MET A 1 -6.12 26.33 0.06
C MET A 1 -5.61 25.28 -0.91
N ILE A 2 -4.37 24.82 -0.73
CA ILE A 2 -3.87 23.66 -1.49
C ILE A 2 -4.62 22.45 -0.93
N ASP A 3 -5.31 21.73 -1.80
CA ASP A 3 -6.08 20.56 -1.43
C ASP A 3 -5.12 19.47 -0.94
N ARG A 4 -5.03 19.30 0.38
CA ARG A 4 -4.18 18.29 1.03
C ARG A 4 -4.86 16.92 1.04
N THR A 5 -5.52 16.58 -0.06
CA THR A 5 -6.24 15.33 -0.24
C THR A 5 -5.26 14.21 -0.59
N VAL A 6 -5.33 13.12 0.17
CA VAL A 6 -4.58 11.89 -0.12
C VAL A 6 -5.18 11.22 -1.35
N ILE A 7 -4.33 10.77 -2.27
CA ILE A 7 -4.74 10.01 -3.46
C ILE A 7 -4.50 8.51 -3.28
N PHE A 8 -3.47 8.17 -2.49
CA PHE A 8 -3.10 6.81 -2.16
C PHE A 8 -2.42 6.77 -0.80
N SER A 9 -2.76 5.78 0.03
CA SER A 9 -2.01 5.46 1.23
C SER A 9 -1.81 3.96 1.36
N TYR A 10 -0.66 3.58 1.89
CA TYR A 10 -0.32 2.21 2.22
C TYR A 10 0.16 2.16 3.67
N ARG A 11 -0.25 1.15 4.41
CA ARG A 11 0.22 0.88 5.76
C ARG A 11 0.56 -0.60 5.91
N LEU A 12 1.78 -0.85 6.38
CA LEU A 12 2.17 -2.12 6.96
C LEU A 12 1.92 -2.05 8.47
N GLY A 13 1.24 -3.05 9.02
CA GLY A 13 1.01 -3.21 10.45
C GLY A 13 1.37 -4.62 10.90
N ASN A 14 1.79 -4.76 12.16
CA ASN A 14 1.99 -6.06 12.79
C ASN A 14 0.72 -6.47 13.56
N ALA A 15 0.30 -7.74 13.45
CA ALA A 15 -0.83 -8.29 14.21
C ALA A 15 -0.54 -8.35 15.73
N ALA A 16 0.73 -8.36 16.14
CA ALA A 16 1.15 -8.47 17.54
C ALA A 16 0.97 -7.15 18.31
N CYS A 17 -0.25 -6.89 18.79
CA CYS A 17 -0.61 -5.66 19.51
C CYS A 17 -0.01 -5.51 20.93
N CYS A 18 0.63 -6.56 21.47
CA CYS A 18 1.08 -6.62 22.87
C CYS A 18 2.59 -6.41 23.08
N GLN A 19 3.37 -6.13 22.03
CA GLN A 19 4.83 -6.05 22.09
C GLN A 19 5.33 -4.60 22.22
N TYR A 20 5.11 -3.97 23.38
CA TYR A 20 5.47 -2.57 23.61
C TYR A 20 6.91 -2.22 23.21
N GLY A 21 7.08 -1.10 22.50
CA GLY A 21 8.39 -0.61 22.06
C GLY A 21 9.00 -1.34 20.86
N GLN A 22 8.38 -2.41 20.36
CA GLN A 22 8.79 -3.08 19.12
C GLN A 22 8.29 -2.33 17.90
N TYR A 23 8.96 -2.51 16.77
CA TYR A 23 8.55 -1.97 15.48
C TYR A 23 7.15 -2.50 15.07
N GLU A 24 6.23 -1.60 14.73
CA GLU A 24 4.85 -1.91 14.34
C GLU A 24 4.65 -1.89 12.82
N GLY A 25 5.55 -1.25 12.08
CA GLY A 25 5.43 -1.09 10.64
C GLY A 25 5.57 0.37 10.22
N PHE A 26 5.07 0.67 9.01
CA PHE A 26 5.19 1.98 8.41
C PHE A 26 3.93 2.38 7.64
N LYS A 27 3.83 3.66 7.34
CA LYS A 27 2.77 4.26 6.54
C LYS A 27 3.37 5.17 5.48
N ILE A 28 2.80 5.12 4.28
CA ILE A 28 3.05 6.05 3.18
C ILE A 28 1.73 6.74 2.84
N GLU A 29 1.78 8.06 2.65
CA GLU A 29 0.68 8.84 2.11
C GLU A 29 1.17 9.66 0.93
N ILE A 30 0.46 9.58 -0.19
CA ILE A 30 0.70 10.35 -1.39
C ILE A 30 -0.45 11.33 -1.56
N PHE A 31 -0.13 12.60 -1.68
CA PHE A 31 -1.09 13.69 -1.75
C PHE A 31 -1.26 14.20 -3.19
N TYR A 32 -2.40 14.82 -3.44
CA TYR A 32 -2.73 15.40 -4.74
C TYR A 32 -1.74 16.51 -5.16
N ASP A 33 -1.14 17.21 -4.20
CA ASP A 33 -0.10 18.22 -4.43
C ASP A 33 1.29 17.62 -4.69
N GLY A 34 1.39 16.29 -4.75
CA GLY A 34 2.62 15.55 -4.98
C GLY A 34 3.47 15.31 -3.75
N LYS A 35 3.06 15.76 -2.56
CA LYS A 35 3.78 15.39 -1.34
C LYS A 35 3.67 13.89 -1.07
N ILE A 36 4.76 13.33 -0.56
CA ILE A 36 4.77 12.03 0.10
C ILE A 36 5.09 12.27 1.56
N GLU A 37 4.31 11.68 2.46
CA GLU A 37 4.66 11.55 3.87
C GLU A 37 4.90 10.07 4.19
N TYR A 38 6.11 9.76 4.65
CA TYR A 38 6.51 8.44 5.12
C TYR A 38 6.67 8.48 6.64
N SER A 39 6.10 7.50 7.34
CA SER A 39 6.16 7.41 8.80
C SER A 39 6.41 5.98 9.24
N GLU A 40 7.28 5.79 10.23
CA GLU A 40 7.51 4.50 10.90
C GLU A 40 6.97 4.56 12.33
N TYR A 41 6.48 3.44 12.84
CA TYR A 41 5.85 3.36 14.15
C TYR A 41 6.42 2.21 14.97
N VAL A 42 6.43 2.40 16.28
CA VAL A 42 6.49 1.30 17.25
C VAL A 42 5.09 1.05 17.83
N VAL A 43 4.90 -0.13 18.43
CA VAL A 43 3.62 -0.62 18.95
C VAL A 43 2.89 0.46 19.76
N GLN A 44 1.58 0.56 19.55
CA GLN A 44 0.67 1.63 20.01
C GLN A 44 0.66 2.88 19.13
N ASN A 45 1.05 2.77 17.86
CA ASN A 45 1.11 3.89 16.91
C ASN A 45 2.02 5.04 17.38
N ILE A 46 3.08 4.72 18.15
CA ILE A 46 4.04 5.73 18.58
C ILE A 46 4.97 6.02 17.41
N LEU A 47 4.98 7.28 16.94
CA LEU A 47 5.79 7.71 15.81
C LEU A 47 7.28 7.58 16.14
N LEU A 48 8.00 6.78 15.36
CA LEU A 48 9.45 6.60 15.47
C LEU A 48 10.19 7.58 14.55
N LYS A 49 9.71 7.71 13.31
CA LYS A 49 10.38 8.47 12.26
C LYS A 49 9.34 9.04 11.31
N GLN A 50 9.60 10.24 10.79
CA GLN A 50 8.80 10.84 9.72
C GLN A 50 9.70 11.51 8.70
N GLU A 51 9.46 11.23 7.42
CA GLU A 51 10.14 11.84 6.29
C GLU A 51 9.12 12.39 5.30
N ARG A 52 9.52 13.44 4.57
CA ARG A 52 8.68 14.09 3.57
C ARG A 52 9.42 14.24 2.27
N TYR A 53 8.73 13.94 1.18
CA TYR A 53 9.26 14.00 -0.17
C TYR A 53 8.26 14.67 -1.11
N THR A 54 8.69 14.93 -2.34
CA THR A 54 7.87 15.55 -3.38
C THR A 54 8.02 14.79 -4.68
N LEU A 55 6.90 14.42 -5.28
CA LEU A 55 6.77 13.90 -6.64
C LEU A 55 6.52 15.04 -7.62
N LYS A 56 6.91 14.82 -8.88
CA LYS A 56 6.50 15.69 -9.98
C LYS A 56 5.01 15.50 -10.26
N SER A 57 4.34 16.54 -10.76
CA SER A 57 2.89 16.51 -11.03
C SER A 57 2.49 15.42 -12.05
N ASP A 58 3.33 15.15 -13.06
CA ASP A 58 3.06 14.11 -14.06
C ASP A 58 3.07 12.69 -13.45
N VAL A 59 3.85 12.48 -12.38
CA VAL A 59 3.90 11.21 -11.65
C VAL A 59 2.62 11.03 -10.84
N VAL A 60 2.15 12.10 -10.19
CA VAL A 60 0.87 12.11 -9.45
C VAL A 60 -0.30 11.79 -10.37
N GLU A 61 -0.33 12.41 -11.56
CA GLU A 61 -1.36 12.17 -12.57
C GLU A 61 -1.39 10.70 -13.03
N LYS A 62 -0.22 10.09 -13.25
CA LYS A 62 -0.12 8.67 -13.59
C LYS A 62 -0.66 7.76 -12.48
N ILE A 63 -0.39 8.08 -11.21
CA ILE A 63 -0.94 7.33 -10.06
C ILE A 63 -2.47 7.45 -10.02
N LEU A 64 -3.00 8.66 -10.19
CA LEU A 64 -4.45 8.91 -10.25
C LEU A 64 -5.11 8.11 -11.37
N ASN A 65 -4.50 8.06 -12.56
CA ASN A 65 -5.02 7.29 -13.70
C ASN A 65 -5.05 5.79 -13.39
N ILE A 66 -3.98 5.23 -12.80
CA ILE A 66 -3.96 3.82 -12.37
C ILE A 66 -5.14 3.52 -11.43
N ILE A 67 -5.40 4.39 -10.46
CA ILE A 67 -6.49 4.22 -9.50
C ILE A 67 -7.85 4.33 -10.18
N ASN A 68 -8.04 5.35 -11.02
CA ASN A 68 -9.33 5.59 -11.67
C ASN A 68 -9.70 4.50 -12.69
N GLU A 69 -8.71 3.93 -13.39
CA GLU A 69 -8.91 2.84 -14.36
C GLU A 69 -9.06 1.46 -13.69
N SER A 70 -8.65 1.33 -12.42
CA SER A 70 -8.77 0.08 -11.68
C SER A 70 -10.23 -0.27 -11.36
N LYS A 71 -10.48 -1.53 -11.00
CA LYS A 71 -11.78 -2.03 -10.51
C LYS A 71 -11.78 -2.21 -8.98
N ILE A 72 -11.11 -1.32 -8.24
CA ILE A 72 -10.97 -1.42 -6.77
C ILE A 72 -12.30 -1.56 -6.03
N GLU A 73 -13.39 -1.05 -6.61
CA GLU A 73 -14.73 -1.11 -6.06
C GLU A 73 -15.31 -2.53 -6.01
N SER A 74 -14.72 -3.46 -6.77
CA SER A 74 -15.10 -4.87 -6.82
C SER A 74 -14.27 -5.75 -5.89
N ILE A 75 -13.22 -5.20 -5.27
CA ILE A 75 -12.34 -5.94 -4.36
C ILE A 75 -12.92 -5.87 -2.94
N PRO A 76 -13.10 -7.01 -2.25
CA PRO A 76 -13.54 -7.02 -0.85
C PRO A 76 -12.60 -6.22 0.06
N GLU A 77 -13.17 -5.53 1.05
CA GLU A 77 -12.39 -4.71 2.00
C GLU A 77 -11.44 -5.55 2.88
N ASN A 78 -11.76 -6.82 3.13
CA ASN A 78 -10.94 -7.71 3.96
C ASN A 78 -10.61 -8.97 3.16
N LEU A 79 -9.32 -9.17 2.90
CA LEU A 79 -8.75 -10.35 2.26
C LEU A 79 -8.00 -11.13 3.35
N ASP A 80 -8.50 -12.33 3.63
CA ASP A 80 -8.03 -13.19 4.72
C ASP A 80 -7.60 -14.54 4.15
N ASN A 81 -6.32 -14.83 4.23
CA ASN A 81 -5.77 -16.11 3.80
C ASN A 81 -5.81 -17.21 4.88
N GLY A 82 -6.50 -16.95 6.00
CA GLY A 82 -6.74 -17.92 7.08
C GLY A 82 -5.61 -18.02 8.10
N SER A 83 -4.60 -17.15 8.02
CA SER A 83 -3.53 -17.08 9.02
C SER A 83 -3.97 -16.34 10.28
N CYS A 84 -3.68 -16.88 11.46
CA CYS A 84 -3.97 -16.24 12.75
C CYS A 84 -2.88 -15.25 13.20
N ASP A 85 -1.76 -15.21 12.49
CA ASP A 85 -0.54 -14.49 12.88
C ASP A 85 -0.05 -13.64 11.70
N GLY A 86 0.83 -12.66 11.96
CA GLY A 86 1.63 -12.00 10.92
C GLY A 86 1.31 -10.53 10.68
N GLU A 87 1.28 -10.10 9.42
CA GLU A 87 1.26 -8.68 9.03
C GLU A 87 -0.04 -8.28 8.31
N SER A 88 -0.56 -7.10 8.66
CA SER A 88 -1.64 -6.44 7.94
C SER A 88 -1.08 -5.49 6.89
N ASN A 89 -1.61 -5.60 5.68
CA ASN A 89 -1.30 -4.74 4.56
C ASN A 89 -2.56 -3.95 4.22
N GLU A 90 -2.61 -2.69 4.64
CA GLU A 90 -3.75 -1.81 4.41
C GLU A 90 -3.48 -0.88 3.23
N PHE A 91 -4.32 -0.97 2.21
CA PHE A 91 -4.30 -0.12 1.03
C PHE A 91 -5.50 0.82 1.05
N PHE A 92 -5.26 2.10 0.81
CA PHE A 92 -6.28 3.13 0.74
C PHE A 92 -6.20 3.82 -0.62
N PHE A 93 -7.19 3.55 -1.48
CA PHE A 93 -7.29 4.13 -2.81
C PHE A 93 -8.38 5.21 -2.82
N TYR A 94 -8.08 6.39 -3.36
CA TYR A 94 -9.05 7.48 -3.49
C TYR A 94 -9.43 7.63 -4.96
N LYS A 95 -10.50 6.94 -5.37
CA LYS A 95 -11.05 6.95 -6.74
C LYS A 95 -12.25 7.88 -6.78
N ASN A 96 -12.24 8.89 -7.67
CA ASN A 96 -13.33 9.87 -7.80
C ASN A 96 -13.78 10.50 -6.46
N ARG A 97 -12.83 10.78 -5.55
CA ARG A 97 -13.05 11.28 -4.16
C ARG A 97 -13.72 10.29 -3.20
N THR A 98 -13.98 9.06 -3.62
CA THR A 98 -14.42 7.97 -2.73
C THR A 98 -13.19 7.21 -2.24
N LYS A 99 -13.14 6.96 -0.93
CA LYS A 99 -12.09 6.15 -0.30
C LYS A 99 -12.48 4.68 -0.32
N TYR A 100 -11.58 3.84 -0.82
CA TYR A 100 -11.68 2.39 -0.79
C TYR A 100 -10.54 1.83 0.07
N LYS A 101 -10.89 1.11 1.13
CA LYS A 101 -9.94 0.40 1.99
C LYS A 101 -9.90 -1.07 1.56
N ILE A 102 -8.70 -1.62 1.45
CA ILE A 102 -8.48 -3.07 1.33
C ILE A 102 -7.45 -3.43 2.38
N THR A 103 -7.77 -4.40 3.23
CA THR A 103 -6.89 -4.96 4.25
C THR A 103 -6.58 -6.39 3.83
N ALA A 104 -5.33 -6.69 3.55
CA ALA A 104 -4.89 -8.04 3.23
C ALA A 104 -3.96 -8.57 4.33
N TRP A 105 -4.28 -9.74 4.86
CA TRP A 105 -3.50 -10.39 5.91
C TRP A 105 -2.48 -11.34 5.27
N ASN A 106 -1.20 -11.13 5.57
CA ASN A 106 -0.09 -11.95 5.06
C ASN A 106 -0.06 -12.08 3.53
N ILE A 107 -0.40 -10.99 2.84
CA ILE A 107 -0.32 -10.94 1.39
C ILE A 107 1.13 -11.09 0.94
N ILE A 108 1.31 -11.76 -0.20
CA ILE A 108 2.62 -11.91 -0.85
C ILE A 108 2.52 -11.44 -2.29
N ASP A 109 3.63 -10.90 -2.79
CA ASP A 109 3.74 -10.45 -4.17
C ASP A 109 4.05 -11.65 -5.07
N GLU A 110 3.00 -12.35 -5.50
CA GLU A 110 3.07 -13.50 -6.40
C GLU A 110 2.10 -13.36 -7.57
N GLU A 111 2.32 -14.16 -8.61
CA GLU A 111 1.34 -14.29 -9.69
C GLU A 111 0.16 -15.14 -9.24
N TYR A 112 -1.04 -14.77 -9.70
CA TYR A 112 -2.27 -15.49 -9.41
C TYR A 112 -2.15 -16.96 -9.81
N ASN A 113 -2.41 -17.85 -8.84
CA ASN A 113 -2.41 -19.28 -9.06
C ASN A 113 -3.77 -19.88 -8.66
N PRO A 114 -4.63 -20.29 -9.63
CA PRO A 114 -5.95 -20.85 -9.35
C PRO A 114 -5.91 -22.23 -8.67
N GLU A 115 -4.76 -22.90 -8.68
CA GLU A 115 -4.54 -24.18 -7.98
C GLU A 115 -4.13 -23.97 -6.51
N LYS A 116 -3.88 -22.73 -6.09
CA LYS A 116 -3.49 -22.41 -4.72
C LYS A 116 -4.72 -22.35 -3.82
N GLY A 117 -4.75 -23.25 -2.83
CA GLY A 117 -5.87 -23.42 -1.91
C GLY A 117 -6.86 -24.49 -2.37
N ASN A 118 -7.33 -25.30 -1.43
CA ASN A 118 -8.27 -26.39 -1.72
C ASN A 118 -9.75 -25.97 -1.56
N ASP A 119 -10.00 -24.76 -1.04
CA ASP A 119 -11.32 -24.18 -0.81
C ASP A 119 -11.56 -23.04 -1.80
N ASP A 120 -12.77 -22.94 -2.35
CA ASP A 120 -13.17 -21.88 -3.27
C ASP A 120 -13.02 -20.49 -2.65
N LYS A 121 -13.22 -20.36 -1.32
CA LYS A 121 -13.00 -19.10 -0.60
C LYS A 121 -11.54 -18.64 -0.66
N TYR A 122 -10.58 -19.57 -0.56
CA TYR A 122 -9.16 -19.21 -0.62
C TYR A 122 -8.71 -18.86 -2.04
N LYS A 123 -9.30 -19.52 -3.05
CA LYS A 123 -9.03 -19.20 -4.46
C LYS A 123 -9.54 -17.81 -4.83
N GLU A 124 -10.75 -17.48 -4.39
CA GLU A 124 -11.34 -16.15 -4.58
C GLU A 124 -10.50 -15.07 -3.87
N ASN A 125 -10.08 -15.33 -2.62
CA ASN A 125 -9.18 -14.41 -1.92
C ASN A 125 -7.83 -14.24 -2.62
N ASN A 126 -7.20 -15.33 -3.10
CA ASN A 126 -5.94 -15.25 -3.84
C ASN A 126 -6.09 -14.40 -5.12
N PHE A 127 -7.21 -14.55 -5.83
CA PHE A 127 -7.53 -13.71 -6.99
C PHE A 127 -7.55 -12.22 -6.62
N TYR A 128 -8.27 -11.85 -5.56
CA TYR A 128 -8.38 -10.47 -5.13
C TYR A 128 -7.08 -9.91 -4.54
N GLU A 129 -6.29 -10.72 -3.83
CA GLU A 129 -4.94 -10.37 -3.38
C GLU A 129 -4.04 -10.02 -4.58
N CYS A 130 -4.08 -10.84 -5.63
CA CYS A 130 -3.34 -10.57 -6.86
C CYS A 130 -3.83 -9.30 -7.58
N GLU A 131 -5.14 -9.04 -7.60
CA GLU A 131 -5.69 -7.81 -8.20
C GLU A 131 -5.23 -6.54 -7.47
N VAL A 132 -5.26 -6.53 -6.12
CA VAL A 132 -4.74 -5.38 -5.37
C VAL A 132 -3.23 -5.23 -5.54
N MET A 133 -2.47 -6.33 -5.59
CA MET A 133 -1.03 -6.30 -5.86
C MET A 133 -0.70 -5.74 -7.25
N LYS A 134 -1.47 -6.07 -8.29
CA LYS A 134 -1.28 -5.48 -9.63
C LYS A 134 -1.39 -3.97 -9.60
N ILE A 135 -2.35 -3.42 -8.85
CA ILE A 135 -2.53 -1.96 -8.72
C ILE A 135 -1.37 -1.36 -7.92
N PHE A 136 -1.05 -1.97 -6.77
CA PHE A 136 0.06 -1.53 -5.92
C PHE A 136 1.39 -1.52 -6.67
N ASN A 137 1.71 -2.60 -7.40
CA ASN A 137 2.95 -2.73 -8.17
C ASN A 137 3.03 -1.71 -9.31
N LYS A 138 1.92 -1.39 -9.97
CA LYS A 138 1.87 -0.29 -10.95
C LYS A 138 2.21 1.05 -10.30
N ILE A 139 1.64 1.35 -9.13
CA ILE A 139 1.94 2.57 -8.37
C ILE A 139 3.42 2.59 -7.95
N SER A 140 3.94 1.49 -7.39
CA SER A 140 5.34 1.33 -7.02
C SER A 140 6.29 1.52 -8.20
N ALA A 141 5.95 1.00 -9.37
CA ALA A 141 6.73 1.18 -10.59
C ALA A 141 6.77 2.66 -11.04
N ILE A 142 5.64 3.37 -10.98
CA ILE A 142 5.59 4.81 -11.28
C ILE A 142 6.43 5.61 -10.28
N ILE A 143 6.32 5.33 -8.99
CA ILE A 143 7.10 5.99 -7.93
C ILE A 143 8.60 5.72 -8.08
N LYS A 144 8.98 4.53 -8.54
CA LYS A 144 10.37 4.18 -8.86
C LYS A 144 11.00 5.09 -9.91
N THR A 145 10.21 5.58 -10.87
CA THR A 145 10.67 6.59 -11.86
C THR A 145 10.96 7.96 -11.25
N SER A 146 10.65 8.15 -9.96
CA SER A 146 10.96 9.36 -9.18
C SER A 146 12.03 9.13 -8.10
N GLY A 147 12.68 7.98 -8.10
CA GLY A 147 13.79 7.70 -7.19
C GLY A 147 13.40 7.14 -5.84
N PHE A 148 12.22 6.53 -5.74
CA PHE A 148 11.76 5.87 -4.53
C PHE A 148 11.38 4.42 -4.82
N LYS A 149 11.87 3.49 -4.01
CA LYS A 149 11.45 2.09 -4.04
C LYS A 149 10.35 1.91 -3.00
N MET A 150 9.21 1.37 -3.42
CA MET A 150 8.11 1.01 -2.55
C MET A 150 7.82 -0.49 -2.72
N SER A 151 7.69 -1.20 -1.61
CA SER A 151 7.29 -2.61 -1.54
C SER A 151 6.39 -2.83 -0.33
N LEU A 152 5.87 -4.04 -0.14
CA LEU A 152 5.08 -4.38 1.04
C LEU A 152 5.87 -4.14 2.35
N PHE A 153 7.19 -4.37 2.33
CA PHE A 153 7.98 -4.39 3.55
C PHE A 153 8.96 -3.21 3.68
N SER A 154 9.02 -2.33 2.69
CA SER A 154 9.93 -1.18 2.75
C SER A 154 9.52 0.01 1.87
N PHE A 155 10.00 1.18 2.26
CA PHE A 155 10.01 2.38 1.46
C PHE A 155 11.37 3.06 1.57
N ASP A 156 12.05 3.21 0.44
CA ASP A 156 13.43 3.65 0.42
C ASP A 156 13.67 4.69 -0.69
N LYS A 157 14.46 5.72 -0.39
CA LYS A 157 15.00 6.59 -1.44
C LYS A 157 16.16 5.88 -2.15
N ILE A 158 16.09 5.80 -3.47
CA ILE A 158 17.15 5.18 -4.30
C ILE A 158 18.36 6.12 -4.29
N LYS A 159 19.49 5.63 -3.79
CA LYS A 159 20.78 6.35 -3.84
C LYS A 159 21.19 6.55 -5.31
N ASN A 160 21.69 7.75 -5.62
CA ASN A 160 22.17 8.15 -6.96
C ASN A 160 21.10 8.27 -8.05
N PHE A 161 19.85 8.62 -7.68
CA PHE A 161 18.78 8.87 -8.67
C PHE A 161 18.96 10.17 -9.47
N TYR A 162 19.93 11.00 -9.08
CA TYR A 162 20.42 12.16 -9.82
C TYR A 162 21.94 12.21 -9.68
N ASP A 163 22.65 11.57 -10.61
CA ASP A 163 23.95 12.03 -11.12
C ASP A 163 23.73 12.51 -12.56
#